data_AF-A0A3E4MZ61-F1
#
_entry.id   AF-A0A3E4MZ61-F1
#
_cell.length_a   1.000
_cell.length_b   1.000
_cell.length_c   1.000
_cell.angle_alpha   90.00
_cell.angle_beta   90.00
_cell.angle_gamma   90.00
#
_symmetry.space_group_name_H-M   'P 1'
#
loop_
_entity.id
_entity.type
_entity.pdbx_description
1 polymer ?
#
loop_
_entity_poly.entity_id
_entity_poly.type
_entity_poly.pdbx_seq_one_letter_code
_entity_poly.pdbx_strand_id
1 'polypeptide(L)'
;MDRIGLDTRISRKESFLLANDGLYLGRLSLNTSTPDSISNNENIYGSHFSSISFKNRYSIYGSPSSSLSPYNPNTLTPPVIYLRGEKIGCLSKNVNLTNRVDPDVLNDWMISQRLFD
;
A
#
# COMPACT_ATOMS: atom_id res chain seq x y z
N MET A 1 10.45 -8.67 -1.45
CA MET A 1 11.39 -8.01 -0.52
C MET A 1 12.18 -9.11 0.17
N ASP A 2 13.47 -8.92 0.42
CA ASP A 2 14.18 -9.81 1.33
C ASP A 2 13.79 -9.50 2.79
N ARG A 3 14.01 -10.46 3.68
CA ARG A 3 13.63 -10.34 5.10
C ARG A 3 14.29 -9.13 5.77
N ILE A 4 15.55 -8.85 5.41
CA ILE A 4 16.36 -7.74 5.93
C ILE A 4 15.73 -6.39 5.59
N GLY A 5 15.23 -6.23 4.36
CA GLY A 5 14.57 -5.02 3.92
C GLY A 5 13.29 -4.72 4.70
N LEU A 6 12.48 -5.75 4.98
CA LEU A 6 11.26 -5.59 5.78
C LEU A 6 11.59 -5.23 7.25
N ASP A 7 12.52 -5.96 7.87
CA ASP A 7 12.94 -5.74 9.25
C ASP A 7 13.54 -4.33 9.45
N THR A 8 14.25 -3.82 8.44
CA THR A 8 14.79 -2.45 8.44
C THR A 8 13.67 -1.40 8.47
N ARG A 9 12.62 -1.54 7.65
CA ARG A 9 11.51 -0.57 7.61
C ARG A 9 10.68 -0.63 8.90
N ILE A 10 10.48 -1.83 9.45
CA ILE A 10 9.81 -2.03 10.74
C ILE A 10 10.59 -1.36 11.87
N SER A 11 11.90 -1.59 11.97
CA SER A 11 12.75 -0.99 13.01
C SER A 11 12.84 0.54 12.91
N ARG A 12 12.77 1.10 11.70
CA ARG A 12 12.68 2.55 11.44
C ARG A 12 11.30 3.15 11.71
N LYS A 13 10.31 2.32 12.07
CA LYS A 13 8.91 2.74 12.27
C LYS A 13 8.35 3.46 11.04
N GLU A 14 8.62 2.92 9.85
CA GLU A 14 8.05 3.44 8.61
C GLU A 14 6.58 3.01 8.46
N SER A 15 5.79 3.81 7.76
CA SER A 15 4.43 3.46 7.34
C SER A 15 4.43 3.14 5.84
N PHE A 16 3.99 1.96 5.45
CA PHE A 16 4.11 1.49 4.07
C PHE A 16 3.10 0.39 3.71
N LEU A 17 3.00 0.12 2.40
CA LEU A 17 2.24 -0.99 1.85
C LEU A 17 3.17 -2.13 1.44
N LEU A 18 2.77 -3.34 1.79
CA LEU A 18 3.46 -4.57 1.38
C LEU A 18 2.46 -5.50 0.71
N ALA A 19 2.69 -5.86 -0.55
CA ALA A 19 1.90 -6.87 -1.23
C ALA A 19 2.02 -8.24 -0.53
N ASN A 20 1.04 -9.12 -0.74
CA ASN A 20 1.03 -10.43 -0.10
C ASN A 20 2.17 -11.35 -0.57
N ASP A 21 2.71 -11.13 -1.76
CA ASP A 21 3.92 -11.79 -2.27
C ASP A 21 5.23 -11.18 -1.73
N GLY A 22 5.12 -10.17 -0.87
CA GLY A 22 6.25 -9.49 -0.25
C GLY A 22 6.84 -8.36 -1.10
N LEU A 23 6.22 -7.94 -2.20
CA LEU A 23 6.65 -6.73 -2.90
C LEU A 23 6.33 -5.48 -2.06
N TYR A 24 7.30 -4.57 -1.94
CA TYR A 24 7.06 -3.24 -1.36
C TYR A 24 6.32 -2.36 -2.37
N LEU A 25 5.15 -1.84 -1.98
CA LEU A 25 4.27 -1.05 -2.84
C LEU A 25 4.36 0.46 -2.60
N GLY A 26 5.26 0.91 -1.72
CA GLY A 26 5.50 2.32 -1.45
C GLY A 26 5.21 2.75 -0.01
N ARG A 27 5.66 3.96 0.30
CA ARG A 27 5.52 4.60 1.61
C ARG A 27 4.17 5.28 1.69
N LEU A 28 3.47 5.07 2.80
CA LEU A 28 2.26 5.80 3.16
C LEU A 28 2.69 7.19 3.67
N SER A 29 2.75 8.16 2.77
CA SER A 29 3.04 9.57 3.06
C SER A 29 2.17 10.43 2.15
N LEU A 30 1.67 11.55 2.70
CA LEU A 30 0.96 12.58 1.95
C LEU A 30 1.93 13.56 1.26
N ASN A 31 3.20 13.58 1.69
CA ASN A 31 4.23 14.41 1.09
C ASN A 31 4.71 13.78 -0.22
N THR A 32 4.56 14.51 -1.33
CA THR A 32 4.96 14.04 -2.66
C THR A 32 6.49 14.05 -2.85
N SER A 33 7.21 14.85 -2.06
CA SER A 33 8.68 14.89 -2.09
C SER A 33 9.33 13.75 -1.31
N THR A 34 8.56 13.04 -0.47
CA THR A 34 9.07 11.89 0.30
C THR A 34 9.45 10.75 -0.65
N PRO A 35 10.67 10.16 -0.51
CA PRO A 35 11.06 9.00 -1.30
C PRO A 35 10.04 7.87 -1.17
N ASP A 36 9.74 7.22 -2.29
CA ASP A 36 8.77 6.13 -2.40
C ASP A 36 7.33 6.49 -2.01
N SER A 37 6.99 7.77 -1.83
CA SER A 37 5.64 8.19 -1.45
C SER A 37 4.60 7.72 -2.47
N ILE A 38 3.56 7.02 -2.01
CA ILE A 38 2.44 6.62 -2.86
C ILE A 38 1.61 7.81 -3.34
N SER A 39 1.74 8.98 -2.69
CA SER A 39 1.04 10.21 -3.10
C SER A 39 1.75 10.92 -4.26
N ASN A 40 3.00 10.55 -4.57
CA ASN A 40 3.74 11.11 -5.68
C ASN A 40 3.49 10.30 -6.97
N ASN A 41 2.71 10.89 -7.87
CA ASN A 41 2.33 10.26 -9.14
C ASN A 41 3.47 10.20 -10.18
N GLU A 42 4.59 10.87 -9.93
CA GLU A 42 5.77 10.86 -10.82
C GLU A 42 6.70 9.68 -10.55
N ASN A 43 6.62 9.07 -9.36
CA ASN A 43 7.46 7.93 -9.00
C ASN A 43 6.77 6.57 -9.27
N ILE A 44 7.55 5.49 -9.24
CA ILE A 44 7.07 4.14 -9.55
C ILE A 44 6.04 3.56 -8.55
N TYR A 45 5.87 4.15 -7.37
CA TYR A 45 4.95 3.65 -6.35
C TYR A 45 3.60 4.38 -6.35
N GLY A 46 3.57 5.66 -6.72
CA GLY A 46 2.34 6.44 -6.85
C GLY A 46 1.81 6.55 -8.28
N SER A 47 2.63 6.30 -9.31
CA SER A 47 2.23 6.46 -10.71
C SER A 47 1.14 5.48 -11.15
N HIS A 48 0.16 5.96 -11.92
CA HIS A 48 -0.87 5.12 -12.57
C HIS A 48 -0.35 4.29 -13.74
N PHE A 49 0.90 4.49 -14.18
CA PHE A 49 1.52 3.77 -15.29
C PHE A 49 2.52 2.71 -14.83
N SER A 50 2.89 2.71 -13.55
CA SER A 50 3.89 1.77 -13.02
C SER A 50 3.33 0.38 -12.81
N SER A 51 4.11 -0.65 -13.16
CA SER A 51 3.75 -2.06 -12.95
C SER A 51 3.78 -2.50 -11.49
N ILE A 52 4.34 -1.70 -10.58
CA ILE A 52 4.39 -1.99 -9.14
C ILE A 52 3.48 -1.10 -8.29
N SER A 53 2.77 -0.17 -8.92
CA SER A 53 1.80 0.70 -8.24
C SER A 53 0.44 0.03 -8.17
N PHE A 54 -0.19 0.06 -6.99
CA PHE A 54 -1.57 -0.41 -6.82
C PHE A 54 -2.58 0.53 -7.50
N LYS A 55 -2.19 1.76 -7.85
CA LYS A 55 -3.04 2.72 -8.56
C LYS A 55 -3.09 2.46 -10.07
N ASN A 56 -2.22 1.61 -10.60
CA ASN A 56 -2.26 1.19 -12.00
C ASN A 56 -3.25 0.04 -12.18
N ARG A 57 -4.41 0.31 -12.78
CA ARG A 57 -5.46 -0.69 -13.05
C ARG A 57 -5.04 -1.85 -13.97
N TYR A 58 -3.91 -1.71 -14.66
CA TYR A 58 -3.36 -2.75 -15.53
C TYR A 58 -2.23 -3.56 -14.87
N SER A 59 -1.77 -3.15 -13.69
CA SER A 59 -0.77 -3.91 -12.92
C SER A 59 -1.44 -5.05 -12.13
N ILE A 60 -0.67 -6.07 -11.76
CA ILE A 60 -1.16 -7.12 -10.85
C ILE A 60 -1.48 -6.59 -9.45
N TYR A 61 -1.01 -5.39 -9.09
CA TYR A 61 -1.28 -4.76 -7.80
C TYR A 61 -2.46 -3.81 -7.85
N GLY A 62 -2.92 -3.38 -9.03
CA GLY A 62 -4.06 -2.46 -9.17
C GLY A 62 -5.24 -3.01 -9.97
N SER A 63 -5.07 -4.13 -10.67
CA SER A 63 -6.14 -4.77 -11.44
C SER A 63 -7.20 -5.41 -10.54
N PRO A 64 -8.50 -5.11 -10.72
CA PRO A 64 -9.60 -5.77 -10.01
C PRO A 64 -9.68 -7.29 -10.21
N SER A 65 -9.01 -7.85 -11.22
CA SER A 65 -8.97 -9.29 -11.47
C SER A 65 -7.85 -10.02 -10.74
N SER A 66 -6.88 -9.31 -10.17
CA SER A 66 -5.71 -9.91 -9.52
C SER A 66 -5.98 -10.24 -8.06
N SER A 67 -5.51 -11.39 -7.57
CA SER A 67 -5.56 -11.72 -6.15
C SER A 67 -4.66 -10.83 -5.29
N LEU A 68 -3.65 -10.18 -5.85
CA LEU A 68 -2.75 -9.28 -5.11
C LEU A 68 -3.24 -7.83 -5.05
N SER A 69 -4.32 -7.51 -5.75
CA SER A 69 -4.84 -6.14 -5.82
C SER A 69 -5.80 -5.83 -4.68
N PRO A 70 -5.70 -4.63 -4.06
CA PRO A 70 -6.71 -4.17 -3.12
C PRO A 70 -8.05 -3.91 -3.83
N TYR A 71 -8.08 -3.75 -5.15
CA TYR A 71 -9.29 -3.48 -5.92
C TYR A 71 -10.10 -4.73 -6.30
N ASN A 72 -9.57 -5.93 -6.06
CA ASN A 72 -10.32 -7.15 -6.26
C ASN A 72 -11.29 -7.37 -5.07
N PRO A 73 -12.61 -7.32 -5.26
CA PRO A 73 -13.58 -7.48 -4.16
C PRO A 73 -13.59 -8.87 -3.55
N ASN A 74 -12.96 -9.85 -4.19
CA ASN A 74 -12.89 -11.25 -3.74
C ASN A 74 -11.47 -11.66 -3.31
N THR A 75 -10.52 -10.72 -3.20
CA THR A 75 -9.16 -11.07 -2.77
C THR A 75 -9.14 -11.63 -1.34
N LEU A 76 -8.35 -12.67 -1.13
CA LEU A 76 -7.97 -13.17 0.20
C LEU A 76 -6.50 -12.87 0.53
N THR A 77 -5.79 -12.23 -0.41
CA THR A 77 -4.36 -11.92 -0.33
C THR A 77 -4.11 -10.43 -0.63
N PRO A 78 -4.84 -9.49 0.02
CA PRO A 78 -4.65 -8.07 -0.23
C PRO A 78 -3.27 -7.59 0.24
N PRO A 79 -2.84 -6.40 -0.20
CA PRO A 79 -1.71 -5.71 0.42
C PRO A 79 -1.94 -5.45 1.92
N VAL A 80 -0.88 -5.63 2.70
CA VAL A 80 -0.82 -5.39 4.13
C VAL A 80 -0.42 -3.94 4.40
N ILE A 81 -1.07 -3.32 5.38
CA ILE A 81 -0.74 -1.97 5.85
C ILE A 81 0.16 -2.09 7.08
N TYR A 82 1.36 -1.54 6.97
CA TYR A 82 2.23 -1.25 8.11
C TYR A 82 2.10 0.22 8.47
N LEU A 83 1.78 0.52 9.71
CA LEU A 83 1.71 1.86 10.26
C LEU A 83 2.76 1.99 11.36
N ARG A 84 3.74 2.87 11.17
CA ARG A 84 4.84 3.09 12.13
C ARG A 84 5.57 1.80 12.53
N GLY A 85 5.77 0.90 11.56
CA GLY A 85 6.38 -0.42 11.75
C GLY A 85 5.44 -1.52 12.24
N GLU A 86 4.20 -1.21 12.62
CA GLU A 86 3.24 -2.20 13.09
C GLU A 86 2.27 -2.63 12.00
N LYS A 87 2.03 -3.94 11.89
CA LYS A 87 0.99 -4.47 11.00
C LYS A 87 -0.39 -4.19 11.61
N ILE A 88 -1.15 -3.30 10.99
CA ILE A 88 -2.46 -2.88 11.51
C ILE A 88 -3.66 -3.45 10.76
N GLY A 89 -3.44 -3.93 9.53
CA GLY A 89 -4.56 -4.27 8.66
C GLY A 89 -4.17 -4.54 7.22
N CYS A 90 -5.14 -4.42 6.33
CA CYS A 90 -4.96 -4.60 4.90
C CYS A 90 -5.65 -3.50 4.09
N LEU A 91 -5.17 -3.29 2.86
CA LEU A 91 -5.81 -2.42 1.88
C LEU A 91 -6.72 -3.29 1.01
N SER A 92 -8.05 -3.14 1.07
CA SER A 92 -8.94 -4.01 0.30
C SER A 92 -10.35 -3.47 0.10
N LYS A 93 -10.90 -3.72 -1.10
CA LYS A 93 -12.32 -3.63 -1.44
C LYS A 93 -13.13 -4.83 -0.95
N ASN A 94 -12.51 -5.95 -0.57
CA ASN A 94 -13.22 -7.10 -0.05
C ASN A 94 -13.81 -6.78 1.34
N VAL A 95 -15.13 -6.60 1.38
CA VAL A 95 -15.85 -6.18 2.58
C VAL A 95 -15.87 -7.23 3.70
N ASN A 96 -15.54 -8.48 3.38
CA ASN A 96 -15.51 -9.58 4.34
C ASN A 96 -14.20 -9.63 5.14
N LEU A 97 -13.19 -8.83 4.77
CA LEU A 97 -11.93 -8.76 5.51
C LEU A 97 -12.02 -7.80 6.70
N THR A 98 -11.45 -8.23 7.83
CA THR A 98 -11.34 -7.46 9.07
C THR A 98 -10.18 -6.47 9.02
N ASN A 99 -10.28 -5.35 9.76
CA ASN A 99 -9.23 -4.31 9.83
C ASN A 99 -8.75 -3.86 8.44
N ARG A 100 -9.68 -3.70 7.50
CA ARG A 100 -9.38 -3.23 6.15
C ARG A 100 -9.52 -1.71 6.05
N VAL A 101 -8.72 -1.11 5.18
CA VAL A 101 -8.92 0.24 4.66
C VAL A 101 -9.34 0.10 3.20
N ASP A 102 -10.40 0.79 2.79
CA ASP A 102 -10.81 0.82 1.39
C ASP A 102 -9.80 1.67 0.59
N PRO A 103 -9.26 1.18 -0.53
CA PRO A 103 -8.26 1.93 -1.32
C PRO A 103 -8.76 3.29 -1.82
N ASP A 104 -10.06 3.49 -2.01
CA ASP A 104 -10.60 4.77 -2.48
C ASP A 104 -10.61 5.86 -1.39
N VAL A 105 -10.57 5.46 -0.11
CA VAL A 105 -10.51 6.39 1.04
C VAL A 105 -9.13 6.38 1.72
N LEU A 106 -8.13 5.74 1.11
CA LEU A 106 -6.79 5.62 1.70
C LEU A 106 -6.17 7.00 1.98
N ASN A 107 -6.41 7.99 1.11
CA ASN A 107 -5.91 9.35 1.32
C ASN A 107 -6.46 9.98 2.61
N ASP A 108 -7.77 9.89 2.83
CA ASP A 108 -8.42 10.42 4.04
C ASP A 108 -7.99 9.64 5.29
N TRP A 109 -7.81 8.33 5.13
CA TRP A 109 -7.23 7.51 6.18
C TRP A 109 -5.81 7.97 6.54
N MET A 110 -4.94 8.23 5.57
CA MET A 110 -3.58 8.75 5.81
C MET A 110 -3.60 10.12 6.52
N ILE A 111 -4.55 10.99 6.16
CA ILE A 111 -4.79 12.28 6.84
C ILE A 111 -5.16 12.05 8.31
N SER A 112 -6.08 11.12 8.59
CA SER A 112 -6.47 10.76 9.97
C SER A 112 -5.30 10.24 10.81
N GLN A 113 -4.33 9.57 10.16
CA GLN A 113 -3.12 9.06 10.78
C GLN A 113 -1.99 10.09 10.89
N ARG A 114 -2.19 11.32 10.38
CA ARG A 114 -1.20 12.42 10.37
C ARG A 114 0.10 12.07 9.64
N LEU A 115 0.02 11.41 8.48
CA LEU A 115 1.17 11.01 7.67
C LEU A 115 1.63 12.14 6.73
N PHE A 116 2.02 13.29 7.31
CA PHE A 116 2.48 14.50 6.60
C PHE A 116 4.01 14.58 6.44
N ASP A 117 4.69 13.51 6.83
CA ASP A 117 6.14 13.31 6.87
C ASP A 117 6.82 13.34 5.49
#